data_AF-A0A2W5Q9R5-F1
#
_entry.id   AF-A0A2W5Q9R5-F1
#
_cell.length_a   1.000
_cell.length_b   1.000
_cell.length_c   1.000
_cell.angle_alpha   90.00
_cell.angle_beta   90.00
_cell.angle_gamma   90.00
#
_symmetry.space_group_name_H-M   'P 1'
#
loop_
_entity.id
_entity.type
_entity.pdbx_description
1 polymer ?
#
loop_
_entity_poly.entity_id
_entity_poly.type
_entity_poly.pdbx_seq_one_letter_code
_entity_poly.pdbx_strand_id
1 'polypeptide(L)'
;MDALGHKAADKRIDILRAIGRSGSISQAARDAGVSYKAAWQAVATLTNLAGVPLVDKVVGGAGGGGAVLTAEGVRLLTMADELLAARSTLWPAPGAGAAVAGLAIRTSMRNQWPVRIEVLEGAGPTLHVSLALGGAAQHLQARITRESAELLGLAPGMQVLALCKATAVRVEAAGRPAAARTGPNRVEGVVSEVVRGPEGDEVALQLDGTAIELVGFSPARSALRRRQRATAIVDPAALVLALPG
;
A
#
# COMPACT_ATOMS: atom_id res chain seq x y z
N MET A 1 -0.77 -17.59 -22.04
CA MET A 1 -1.48 -16.38 -22.52
C MET A 1 -2.01 -15.68 -21.29
N ASP A 2 -1.25 -14.69 -20.80
CA ASP A 2 -1.54 -13.91 -19.60
C ASP A 2 -2.46 -12.74 -19.95
N ALA A 3 -3.76 -12.99 -19.98
CA ALA A 3 -4.77 -11.97 -20.17
C ALA A 3 -5.63 -11.91 -18.91
N LEU A 4 -5.49 -10.82 -18.15
CA LEU A 4 -6.24 -10.42 -16.95
C LEU A 4 -5.68 -10.89 -15.60
N GLY A 5 -5.08 -9.94 -14.89
CA GLY A 5 -4.68 -10.06 -13.49
C GLY A 5 -3.17 -10.15 -13.36
N HIS A 6 -2.52 -9.00 -13.09
CA HIS A 6 -1.13 -9.00 -12.66
C HIS A 6 -1.01 -10.02 -11.54
N LYS A 7 -0.17 -11.04 -11.72
CA LYS A 7 0.29 -11.88 -10.62
C LYS A 7 1.12 -10.96 -9.74
N ALA A 8 0.46 -10.12 -8.95
CA ALA A 8 1.08 -9.23 -7.98
C ALA A 8 1.55 -10.12 -6.83
N ALA A 9 2.57 -10.93 -7.14
CA ALA A 9 3.22 -11.79 -6.19
C ALA A 9 4.06 -10.85 -5.33
N ASP A 10 3.68 -10.76 -4.06
CA ASP A 10 4.52 -10.21 -3.03
C ASP A 10 5.90 -10.85 -3.12
N LYS A 11 6.89 -10.07 -3.60
CA LYS A 11 8.22 -10.60 -3.92
C LYS A 11 8.94 -11.13 -2.67
N ARG A 12 8.45 -10.81 -1.46
CA ARG A 12 9.05 -11.29 -0.21
C ARG A 12 9.11 -12.81 -0.13
N ILE A 13 8.02 -13.51 -0.53
CA ILE A 13 7.98 -14.97 -0.54
C ILE A 13 8.91 -15.53 -1.62
N ASP A 14 8.97 -14.91 -2.79
CA ASP A 14 9.85 -15.33 -3.88
C ASP A 14 11.33 -15.19 -3.50
N ILE A 15 11.68 -14.12 -2.78
CA ILE A 15 13.02 -13.90 -2.22
C ILE A 15 13.36 -15.00 -1.21
N LEU A 16 12.47 -15.31 -0.27
CA LEU A 16 12.70 -16.39 0.70
C LEU A 16 12.91 -17.74 0.00
N ARG A 17 12.08 -18.04 -1.02
CA ARG A 17 12.21 -19.25 -1.83
C ARG A 17 13.53 -19.28 -2.61
N ALA A 18 13.97 -18.14 -3.15
CA ALA A 18 15.25 -18.03 -3.87
C ALA A 18 16.46 -18.18 -2.94
N ILE A 19 16.38 -17.71 -1.70
CA ILE A 19 17.40 -17.97 -0.67
C ILE A 19 17.51 -19.47 -0.43
N GLY A 20 16.40 -20.17 -0.24
CA GLY A 20 16.40 -21.62 -0.03
C GLY A 20 17.03 -22.42 -1.17
N ARG A 21 16.94 -21.93 -2.43
CA ARG A 21 17.57 -22.57 -3.58
C ARG A 21 19.05 -22.23 -3.75
N SER A 22 19.42 -20.96 -3.53
CA SER A 22 20.75 -20.44 -3.89
C SER A 22 21.73 -20.35 -2.72
N GLY A 23 21.23 -20.39 -1.48
CA GLY A 23 22.03 -20.15 -0.29
C GLY A 23 22.52 -18.70 -0.13
N SER A 24 21.99 -17.75 -0.91
CA SER A 24 22.53 -16.38 -1.01
C SER A 24 21.44 -15.33 -1.13
N ILE A 25 21.43 -14.37 -0.20
CA ILE A 25 20.51 -13.21 -0.23
C ILE A 25 20.83 -12.31 -1.45
N SER A 26 22.10 -12.18 -1.81
CA SER A 26 22.49 -11.35 -2.96
C SER A 26 22.03 -11.96 -4.29
N GLN A 27 22.09 -13.29 -4.42
CA GLN A 27 21.56 -13.97 -5.60
C GLN A 27 20.04 -13.90 -5.63
N ALA A 28 19.37 -14.15 -4.50
CA ALA A 28 17.92 -14.03 -4.39
C ALA A 28 17.41 -12.63 -4.78
N ALA A 29 18.13 -11.56 -4.40
CA ALA A 29 17.81 -10.19 -4.81
C ALA A 29 17.83 -10.01 -6.34
N ARG A 30 18.89 -10.51 -7.00
CA ARG A 30 19.05 -10.48 -8.46
C ARG A 30 17.92 -11.26 -9.14
N ASP A 31 17.66 -12.48 -8.67
CA ASP A 31 16.64 -13.37 -9.22
C ASP A 31 15.22 -12.75 -9.12
N ALA A 32 14.93 -12.02 -8.04
CA ALA A 32 13.64 -11.34 -7.84
C ALA A 32 13.57 -9.95 -8.51
N GLY A 33 14.66 -9.49 -9.13
CA GLY A 33 14.75 -8.16 -9.74
C GLY A 33 14.51 -7.04 -8.72
N VAL A 34 15.12 -7.14 -7.53
CA VAL A 34 15.05 -6.13 -6.47
C VAL A 34 16.46 -5.76 -5.99
N SER A 35 16.58 -4.63 -5.30
CA SER A 35 17.83 -4.26 -4.65
C SER A 35 18.20 -5.25 -3.53
N TYR A 36 19.50 -5.39 -3.26
CA TYR A 36 19.98 -6.20 -2.13
C TYR A 36 19.38 -5.75 -0.79
N LYS A 37 19.16 -4.44 -0.63
CA LYS A 37 18.51 -3.86 0.55
C LYS A 37 17.04 -4.28 0.66
N ALA A 38 16.30 -4.30 -0.45
CA ALA A 38 14.93 -4.80 -0.47
C ALA A 38 14.86 -6.30 -0.11
N ALA A 39 15.81 -7.13 -0.57
CA ALA A 39 15.88 -8.53 -0.18
C ALA A 39 16.11 -8.74 1.33
N TRP A 40 17.00 -7.96 1.94
CA TRP A 40 17.14 -7.94 3.40
C TRP A 40 15.87 -7.49 4.11
N GLN A 41 15.22 -6.43 3.61
CA GLN A 41 13.97 -5.93 4.17
C GLN A 41 12.83 -6.95 4.05
N ALA A 42 12.79 -7.75 2.98
CA ALA A 42 11.87 -8.86 2.83
C ALA A 42 12.05 -9.90 3.94
N VAL A 43 13.28 -10.37 4.15
CA VAL A 43 13.60 -11.36 5.20
C VAL A 43 13.25 -10.80 6.57
N ALA A 44 13.63 -9.56 6.87
CA ALA A 44 13.33 -8.90 8.14
C ALA A 44 11.81 -8.77 8.36
N THR A 45 11.06 -8.39 7.32
CA THR A 45 9.60 -8.24 7.40
C THR A 45 8.93 -9.59 7.67
N LEU A 46 9.30 -10.63 6.93
CA LEU A 46 8.74 -11.97 7.14
C LEU A 46 9.12 -12.53 8.52
N THR A 47 10.34 -12.28 8.98
CA THR A 47 10.80 -12.66 10.33
C THR A 47 9.98 -11.96 11.42
N ASN A 48 9.73 -10.66 11.28
CA ASN A 48 8.90 -9.91 12.23
C ASN A 48 7.45 -10.41 12.25
N LEU A 49 6.90 -10.75 11.08
CA LEU A 49 5.55 -11.31 10.98
C LEU A 49 5.45 -12.72 11.58
N ALA A 50 6.49 -13.54 11.40
CA ALA A 50 6.54 -14.89 11.95
C ALA A 50 6.86 -14.93 13.45
N GLY A 51 7.51 -13.89 13.99
CA GLY A 51 7.99 -13.83 15.37
C GLY A 51 9.19 -14.75 15.66
N VAL A 52 9.72 -15.42 14.63
CA VAL A 52 10.85 -16.36 14.71
C VAL A 52 11.77 -16.19 13.50
N PRO A 53 13.10 -16.44 13.64
CA PRO A 53 14.03 -16.39 12.53
C PRO A 53 13.64 -17.35 11.39
N LEU A 54 13.64 -16.85 10.16
CA LEU A 54 13.34 -17.65 8.96
C LEU A 54 14.58 -18.02 8.15
N VAL A 55 15.71 -17.33 8.41
CA VAL A 55 16.98 -17.49 7.71
C VAL A 55 18.12 -17.42 8.71
N ASP A 56 18.95 -18.45 8.75
CA ASP A 56 20.21 -18.47 9.48
C ASP A 56 21.35 -17.97 8.61
N LYS A 57 22.28 -17.24 9.25
CA LYS A 57 23.55 -16.88 8.62
C LYS A 57 24.54 -18.02 8.80
N VAL A 58 25.04 -18.55 7.69
CA VAL A 58 26.19 -19.44 7.70
C VAL A 58 27.44 -18.59 7.83
N VAL A 59 28.17 -18.75 8.93
CA VAL A 59 29.48 -18.11 9.10
C VAL A 59 30.43 -18.74 8.07
N GLY A 60 30.94 -17.94 7.14
CA GLY A 60 31.85 -18.40 6.09
C GLY A 60 32.96 -17.37 5.86
N GLY A 61 34.20 -17.87 5.77
CA GLY A 61 35.46 -17.11 5.59
C GLY A 61 35.56 -16.38 4.23
N ALA A 62 36.75 -16.38 3.61
CA ALA A 62 37.16 -15.44 2.55
C ALA A 62 36.21 -15.24 1.32
N GLY A 63 35.17 -16.07 1.13
CA GLY A 63 34.14 -15.94 0.10
C GLY A 63 32.78 -15.36 0.54
N GLY A 64 32.60 -15.00 1.82
CA GLY A 64 31.37 -14.45 2.37
C GLY A 64 30.41 -15.49 2.97
N GLY A 65 29.68 -15.09 4.02
CA GLY A 65 28.72 -15.95 4.71
C GLY A 65 27.49 -16.29 3.87
N GLY A 66 27.03 -17.54 3.97
CA GLY A 66 25.83 -18.03 3.29
C GLY A 66 24.55 -17.72 4.07
N ALA A 67 23.41 -18.00 3.46
CA ALA A 67 22.08 -17.89 4.07
C ALA A 67 21.33 -19.20 3.87
N VAL A 68 20.85 -19.80 4.95
CA VAL A 68 20.11 -21.07 4.91
C VAL A 68 18.75 -20.86 5.56
N LEU A 69 17.69 -21.44 4.99
CA LEU A 69 16.37 -21.37 5.60
C LEU A 69 16.35 -22.16 6.91
N THR A 70 15.73 -21.60 7.93
CA THR A 70 15.40 -22.36 9.15
C THR A 70 14.30 -23.37 8.85
N ALA A 71 14.03 -24.28 9.78
CA ALA A 71 12.88 -25.17 9.68
C ALA A 71 11.57 -24.37 9.57
N GLU A 72 11.46 -23.27 10.31
CA GLU A 72 10.35 -22.30 10.26
C GLU A 72 10.25 -21.64 8.88
N GLY A 73 11.38 -21.26 8.28
CA GLY A 73 11.45 -20.70 6.92
C GLY A 73 10.92 -21.67 5.85
N VAL A 74 11.27 -22.96 5.95
CA VAL A 74 10.74 -24.00 5.04
C VAL A 74 9.25 -24.19 5.25
N ARG A 75 8.78 -24.28 6.51
CA ARG A 75 7.34 -24.43 6.82
C ARG A 75 6.50 -23.27 6.28
N LEU A 76 7.01 -22.03 6.39
CA LEU A 76 6.33 -20.85 5.85
C LEU A 76 6.10 -20.98 4.33
N LEU A 77 7.11 -21.45 3.59
CA LEU A 77 7.00 -21.62 2.13
C LEU A 77 5.94 -22.66 1.77
N THR A 78 5.91 -23.79 2.47
CA THR A 78 4.87 -24.81 2.27
C THR A 78 3.46 -24.24 2.49
N MET A 79 3.25 -23.54 3.61
CA MET A 79 1.94 -22.93 3.91
C MET A 79 1.55 -21.84 2.90
N ALA A 80 2.52 -21.06 2.41
CA ALA A 80 2.27 -20.05 1.39
C ALA A 80 1.83 -20.67 0.06
N ASP A 81 2.42 -21.80 -0.32
CA ASP A 81 2.04 -22.53 -1.54
C ASP A 81 0.61 -23.13 -1.40
N GLU A 82 0.27 -23.68 -0.24
CA GLU A 82 -1.08 -24.18 0.06
C GLU A 82 -2.15 -23.06 0.00
N LEU A 83 -1.84 -21.90 0.59
CA LEU A 83 -2.75 -20.74 0.56
C LEU A 83 -2.97 -20.24 -0.87
N LEU A 84 -1.91 -20.17 -1.68
CA LEU A 84 -2.02 -19.76 -3.08
C LEU A 84 -2.84 -20.75 -3.90
N ALA A 85 -2.63 -22.05 -3.69
CA ALA A 85 -3.40 -23.11 -4.34
C ALA A 85 -4.90 -22.98 -3.99
N ALA A 86 -5.23 -22.83 -2.70
CA ALA A 86 -6.60 -22.62 -2.26
C ALA A 86 -7.25 -21.37 -2.90
N ARG A 87 -6.54 -20.23 -2.91
CA ARG A 87 -7.06 -18.97 -3.47
C ARG A 87 -7.32 -19.06 -4.98
N SER A 88 -6.51 -19.81 -5.72
CA SER A 88 -6.68 -19.93 -7.18
C SER A 88 -7.98 -20.62 -7.60
N THR A 89 -8.58 -21.41 -6.70
CA THR A 89 -9.88 -22.06 -6.93
C THR A 89 -11.06 -21.10 -6.80
N LEU A 90 -10.86 -19.95 -6.13
CA LEU A 90 -11.86 -18.92 -5.88
C LEU A 90 -11.63 -17.75 -6.84
N TRP A 91 -11.79 -17.97 -8.15
CA TRP A 91 -11.65 -16.86 -9.11
C TRP A 91 -12.89 -15.95 -9.07
N PRO A 92 -12.80 -14.68 -8.63
CA PRO A 92 -13.93 -13.78 -8.73
C PRO A 92 -14.17 -13.37 -10.19
N ALA A 93 -15.42 -13.10 -10.53
CA ALA A 93 -15.78 -12.53 -11.83
C ALA A 93 -14.99 -11.22 -12.09
N PRO A 94 -14.67 -10.91 -13.37
CA PRO A 94 -14.03 -9.65 -13.73
C PRO A 94 -14.80 -8.45 -13.15
N GLY A 95 -14.09 -7.53 -12.50
CA GLY A 95 -14.68 -6.31 -11.90
C GLY A 95 -14.98 -6.39 -10.40
N ALA A 96 -15.30 -7.56 -9.86
CA ALA A 96 -15.49 -7.75 -8.41
C ALA A 96 -14.15 -7.92 -7.65
N GLY A 97 -13.07 -8.25 -8.36
CA GLY A 97 -11.77 -8.60 -7.78
C GLY A 97 -11.18 -7.54 -6.85
N ALA A 98 -11.26 -6.24 -7.18
CA ALA A 98 -10.72 -5.19 -6.33
C ALA A 98 -11.53 -4.97 -5.03
N ALA A 99 -12.85 -5.08 -5.11
CA ALA A 99 -13.73 -4.97 -3.94
C ALA A 99 -13.58 -6.19 -3.03
N VAL A 100 -13.55 -7.40 -3.61
CA VAL A 100 -13.33 -8.66 -2.88
C VAL A 100 -11.95 -8.69 -2.23
N ALA A 101 -10.92 -8.23 -2.95
CA ALA A 101 -9.58 -8.11 -2.39
C ALA A 101 -9.48 -7.07 -1.27
N GLY A 102 -10.30 -6.01 -1.33
CA GLY A 102 -10.45 -5.05 -0.22
C GLY A 102 -11.03 -5.68 1.04
N LEU A 103 -11.94 -6.66 0.91
CA LEU A 103 -12.49 -7.40 2.06
C LEU A 103 -11.43 -8.22 2.81
N ALA A 104 -10.32 -8.56 2.16
CA ALA A 104 -9.22 -9.29 2.81
C ALA A 104 -8.42 -8.40 3.78
N ILE A 105 -8.44 -7.08 3.59
CA ILE A 105 -7.67 -6.14 4.43
C ILE A 105 -8.54 -5.68 5.60
N ARG A 106 -8.17 -6.08 6.82
CA ARG A 106 -8.73 -5.50 8.05
C ARG A 106 -7.71 -4.57 8.70
N THR A 107 -8.08 -3.31 8.86
CA THR A 107 -7.21 -2.27 9.44
C THR A 107 -8.06 -1.19 10.12
N SER A 108 -7.46 -0.46 11.06
CA SER A 108 -8.08 0.73 11.68
C SER A 108 -8.05 1.97 10.76
N MET A 109 -7.37 1.90 9.62
CA MET A 109 -7.41 2.93 8.59
C MET A 109 -8.80 2.95 7.94
N ARG A 110 -9.63 3.92 8.33
CA ARG A 110 -11.00 4.07 7.82
C ARG A 110 -11.07 4.53 6.37
N ASN A 111 -10.02 5.19 5.90
CA ASN A 111 -9.92 5.62 4.51
C ASN A 111 -9.24 4.53 3.72
N GLN A 112 -9.99 3.87 2.84
CA GLN A 112 -9.50 2.81 1.97
C GLN A 112 -10.10 2.99 0.58
N TRP A 113 -9.27 3.30 -0.40
CA TRP A 113 -9.74 3.70 -1.72
C TRP A 113 -9.05 2.90 -2.82
N PRO A 114 -9.81 2.34 -3.78
CA PRO A 114 -9.22 1.80 -5.00
C PRO A 114 -8.66 2.96 -5.83
N VAL A 115 -7.39 2.85 -6.18
CA VAL A 115 -6.66 3.85 -6.98
C VAL A 115 -5.84 3.16 -8.08
N ARG A 116 -5.60 3.89 -9.16
CA ARG A 116 -4.69 3.45 -10.21
C ARG A 116 -3.37 4.20 -10.08
N ILE A 117 -2.25 3.48 -10.15
CA ILE A 117 -0.94 4.15 -10.22
C ILE A 117 -0.77 4.75 -11.62
N GLU A 118 -0.52 6.05 -11.69
CA GLU A 118 -0.25 6.74 -12.95
C GLU A 118 1.24 6.83 -13.22
N VAL A 119 2.00 7.24 -12.20
CA VAL A 119 3.42 7.55 -12.32
C VAL A 119 4.13 7.18 -11.03
N LEU A 120 5.32 6.59 -11.13
CA LEU A 120 6.27 6.43 -10.02
C LEU A 120 7.58 7.11 -10.39
N GLU A 121 7.99 8.10 -9.60
CA GLU A 121 9.18 8.92 -9.87
C GLU A 121 10.03 9.10 -8.62
N GLY A 122 11.33 9.26 -8.82
CA GLY A 122 12.31 9.54 -7.76
C GLY A 122 13.63 8.82 -7.98
N ALA A 123 14.74 9.50 -7.69
CA ALA A 123 16.10 8.97 -7.84
C ALA A 123 16.73 8.50 -6.50
N GLY A 124 16.04 8.70 -5.38
CA GLY A 124 16.57 8.46 -4.03
C GLY A 124 15.96 7.25 -3.30
N PRO A 125 16.06 7.23 -1.96
CA PRO A 125 15.45 6.18 -1.12
C PRO A 125 13.92 6.28 -1.05
N THR A 126 13.36 7.43 -1.41
CA THR A 126 11.92 7.69 -1.47
C THR A 126 11.46 7.86 -2.90
N LEU A 127 10.24 7.41 -3.17
CA LEU A 127 9.53 7.57 -4.43
C LEU A 127 8.25 8.37 -4.20
N HIS A 128 7.92 9.21 -5.17
CA HIS A 128 6.63 9.86 -5.29
C HIS A 128 5.77 9.05 -6.26
N VAL A 129 4.58 8.69 -5.83
CA VAL A 129 3.63 7.89 -6.60
C VAL A 129 2.40 8.74 -6.85
N SER A 130 2.10 9.05 -8.11
CA SER A 130 0.87 9.71 -8.51
C SER A 130 -0.23 8.67 -8.74
N LEU A 131 -1.41 8.94 -8.19
CA LEU A 131 -2.51 8.00 -8.07
C LEU A 131 -3.79 8.66 -8.59
N ALA A 132 -4.48 7.99 -9.51
CA ALA A 132 -5.82 8.40 -9.95
C ALA A 132 -6.88 7.86 -8.99
N LEU A 133 -7.75 8.74 -8.48
CA LEU A 133 -8.85 8.38 -7.61
C LEU A 133 -10.11 8.10 -8.44
N GLY A 134 -10.29 6.84 -8.85
CA GLY A 134 -11.35 6.46 -9.78
C GLY A 134 -11.18 7.07 -11.17
N GLY A 135 -12.26 7.14 -11.96
CA GLY A 135 -12.27 7.82 -13.27
C GLY A 135 -12.34 9.34 -13.18
N ALA A 136 -12.15 9.94 -12.00
CA ALA A 136 -12.32 11.36 -11.76
C ALA A 136 -11.03 12.16 -12.05
N ALA A 137 -11.18 13.48 -12.12
CA ALA A 137 -10.08 14.42 -12.34
C ALA A 137 -9.22 14.70 -11.09
N GLN A 138 -9.52 14.06 -9.95
CA GLN A 138 -8.80 14.27 -8.69
C GLN A 138 -7.68 13.23 -8.54
N HIS A 139 -6.50 13.70 -8.15
CA HIS A 139 -5.31 12.87 -8.01
C HIS A 139 -4.78 12.91 -6.57
N LEU A 140 -4.15 11.81 -6.16
CA LEU A 140 -3.41 11.70 -4.91
C LEU A 140 -1.93 11.47 -5.21
N GLN A 141 -1.07 11.88 -4.29
CA GLN A 141 0.33 11.57 -4.24
C GLN A 141 0.63 10.82 -2.97
N ALA A 142 1.25 9.66 -3.09
CA ALA A 142 1.85 8.94 -1.97
C ALA A 142 3.38 9.06 -2.02
N ARG A 143 4.02 9.09 -0.85
CA ARG A 143 5.47 9.05 -0.72
C ARG A 143 5.89 7.80 0.03
N ILE A 144 6.51 6.86 -0.68
CA ILE A 144 6.88 5.54 -0.18
C ILE A 144 8.38 5.31 -0.31
N THR A 145 8.90 4.24 0.32
CA THR A 145 10.30 3.85 0.09
C THR A 145 10.45 3.09 -1.22
N ARG A 146 11.63 3.19 -1.84
CA ARG A 146 11.96 2.43 -3.05
C ARG A 146 11.82 0.93 -2.83
N GLU A 147 12.29 0.43 -1.69
CA GLU A 147 12.21 -1.00 -1.35
C GLU A 147 10.76 -1.46 -1.25
N SER A 148 9.85 -0.61 -0.75
CA SER A 148 8.42 -0.95 -0.70
C SER A 148 7.84 -1.09 -2.11
N ALA A 149 8.19 -0.18 -3.03
CA ALA A 149 7.77 -0.28 -4.43
C ALA A 149 8.35 -1.51 -5.13
N GLU A 150 9.63 -1.82 -4.90
CA GLU A 150 10.31 -2.99 -5.45
C GLU A 150 9.67 -4.30 -4.96
N LEU A 151 9.42 -4.42 -3.65
CA LEU A 151 8.86 -5.62 -3.03
C LEU A 151 7.39 -5.86 -3.42
N LEU A 152 6.61 -4.79 -3.56
CA LEU A 152 5.23 -4.87 -4.05
C LEU A 152 5.14 -4.92 -5.58
N GLY A 153 6.26 -4.80 -6.29
CA GLY A 153 6.30 -4.80 -7.76
C GLY A 153 5.45 -3.69 -8.38
N LEU A 154 5.39 -2.52 -7.74
CA LEU A 154 4.51 -1.43 -8.19
C LEU A 154 4.96 -0.87 -9.55
N ALA A 155 4.01 -0.72 -10.46
CA ALA A 155 4.22 -0.19 -11.80
C ALA A 155 3.05 0.71 -12.24
N PRO A 156 3.27 1.64 -13.19
CA PRO A 156 2.19 2.41 -13.79
C PRO A 156 1.10 1.51 -14.37
N GLY A 157 -0.15 1.93 -14.24
CA GLY A 157 -1.35 1.20 -14.68
C GLY A 157 -1.88 0.18 -13.67
N MET A 158 -1.12 -0.18 -12.63
CA MET A 158 -1.58 -1.11 -11.60
C MET A 158 -2.71 -0.53 -10.75
N GLN A 159 -3.70 -1.38 -10.46
CA GLN A 159 -4.75 -1.10 -9.49
C GLN A 159 -4.27 -1.50 -8.09
N VAL A 160 -4.30 -0.56 -7.15
CA VAL A 160 -3.91 -0.75 -5.75
C VAL A 160 -4.94 -0.12 -4.82
N LEU A 161 -4.83 -0.41 -3.52
CA LEU A 161 -5.60 0.26 -2.48
C LEU A 161 -4.72 1.31 -1.81
N ALA A 162 -5.19 2.56 -1.76
CA ALA A 162 -4.62 3.61 -0.93
C ALA A 162 -5.33 3.61 0.42
N LEU A 163 -4.56 3.54 1.50
CA LEU A 163 -5.05 3.46 2.88
C LEU A 163 -4.53 4.64 3.69
N CYS A 164 -5.37 5.21 4.56
CA CYS A 164 -4.97 6.27 5.48
C CYS A 164 -5.77 6.23 6.78
N LYS A 165 -5.15 6.66 7.89
CA LYS A 165 -5.93 6.93 9.11
C LYS A 165 -6.83 8.15 8.89
N ALA A 166 -8.05 8.11 9.41
CA ALA A 166 -8.93 9.28 9.38
C ALA A 166 -8.32 10.47 10.15
N THR A 167 -7.62 10.20 11.26
CA THR A 167 -6.92 11.21 12.06
C THR A 167 -5.73 11.86 11.36
N ALA A 168 -5.25 11.30 10.24
CA ALA A 168 -4.23 11.93 9.40
C ALA A 168 -4.82 12.81 8.30
N VAL A 169 -6.16 12.84 8.16
CA VAL A 169 -6.87 13.69 7.20
C VAL A 169 -7.45 14.89 7.91
N ARG A 170 -7.03 16.08 7.50
CA ARG A 170 -7.61 17.34 7.98
C ARG A 170 -8.69 17.81 7.02
N VAL A 171 -9.82 18.27 7.53
CA VAL A 171 -10.92 18.80 6.74
C VAL A 171 -11.10 20.27 7.06
N GLU A 172 -11.17 21.08 6.01
CA GLU A 172 -11.36 22.52 6.10
C GLU A 172 -12.49 22.96 5.16
N ALA A 173 -13.11 24.11 5.42
CA ALA A 173 -14.06 24.70 4.48
C ALA A 173 -13.36 24.95 3.13
N ALA A 174 -14.09 24.80 2.03
CA ALA A 174 -13.51 24.94 0.70
C ALA A 174 -12.79 26.29 0.56
N GLY A 175 -11.48 26.21 0.31
CA GLY A 175 -10.61 27.37 0.10
C GLY A 175 -10.44 27.68 -1.39
N ARG A 176 -9.51 28.59 -1.71
CA ARG A 176 -9.06 28.72 -3.10
C ARG A 176 -8.38 27.42 -3.53
N PRO A 177 -8.63 26.91 -4.75
CA PRO A 177 -7.92 25.76 -5.28
C PRO A 177 -6.42 26.01 -5.22
N ALA A 178 -5.66 25.10 -4.63
CA ALA A 178 -4.22 25.22 -4.62
C ALA A 178 -3.70 24.90 -6.03
N ALA A 179 -2.97 25.84 -6.64
CA ALA A 179 -2.37 25.66 -7.97
C ALA A 179 -1.14 24.72 -7.96
N ALA A 180 -0.65 24.31 -6.79
CA ALA A 180 0.60 23.58 -6.67
C ALA A 180 0.40 22.06 -6.70
N ARG A 181 1.09 21.40 -7.64
CA ARG A 181 1.28 19.94 -7.65
C ARG A 181 2.26 19.46 -6.57
N THR A 182 2.86 20.36 -5.81
CA THR A 182 3.82 20.07 -4.74
C THR A 182 3.19 20.44 -3.39
N GLY A 183 3.19 19.49 -2.44
CA GLY A 183 2.62 19.70 -1.12
C GLY A 183 1.62 18.60 -0.73
N PRO A 184 0.77 18.86 0.28
CA PRO A 184 -0.22 17.89 0.71
C PRO A 184 -1.29 17.67 -0.38
N ASN A 185 -1.83 16.45 -0.42
CA ASN A 185 -2.99 16.13 -1.21
C ASN A 185 -4.16 17.02 -0.80
N ARG A 186 -4.86 17.56 -1.78
CA ARG A 186 -6.10 18.32 -1.58
C ARG A 186 -7.18 17.69 -2.44
N VAL A 187 -8.20 17.17 -1.78
CA VAL A 187 -9.32 16.50 -2.44
C VAL A 187 -10.59 17.23 -2.07
N GLU A 188 -11.32 17.67 -3.10
CA GLU A 188 -12.54 18.43 -2.98
C GLU A 188 -13.75 17.50 -2.88
N GLY A 189 -14.72 17.92 -2.08
CA GLY A 189 -15.97 17.21 -1.92
C GLY A 189 -17.03 18.02 -1.21
N VAL A 190 -18.15 17.35 -0.94
CA VAL A 190 -19.29 17.87 -0.20
C VAL A 190 -19.41 17.11 1.10
N VAL A 191 -19.55 17.85 2.21
CA VAL A 191 -19.73 17.27 3.54
C VAL A 191 -21.03 16.45 3.57
N SER A 192 -20.92 15.14 3.75
CA SER A 192 -22.06 14.22 3.88
C SER A 192 -22.54 14.14 5.33
N GLU A 193 -21.62 14.16 6.29
CA GLU A 193 -21.88 14.02 7.72
C GLU A 193 -20.86 14.80 8.57
N VAL A 194 -21.30 15.25 9.75
CA VAL A 194 -20.44 15.86 10.77
C VAL A 194 -20.84 15.34 12.15
N VAL A 195 -19.90 14.69 12.84
CA VAL A 195 -20.05 14.25 14.23
C VAL A 195 -19.20 15.15 15.11
N ARG A 196 -19.84 15.84 16.05
CA ARG A 196 -19.16 16.79 16.94
C ARG A 196 -18.47 16.05 18.08
N GLY A 197 -17.21 16.40 18.32
CA GLY A 197 -16.41 15.81 19.39
C GLY A 197 -15.65 16.87 20.20
N PRO A 198 -15.22 16.52 21.42
CA PRO A 198 -14.48 17.44 22.29
C PRO A 198 -13.08 17.77 21.74
N GLU A 199 -12.42 16.81 21.09
CA GLU A 199 -11.06 16.94 20.55
C GLU A 199 -11.03 17.39 19.08
N GLY A 200 -12.18 17.32 18.41
CA GLY A 200 -12.31 17.59 16.98
C GLY A 200 -13.66 17.12 16.48
N ASP A 201 -14.11 17.70 15.38
CA ASP A 201 -15.28 17.23 14.67
C ASP A 201 -14.85 16.21 13.63
N GLU A 202 -15.42 15.02 13.67
CA GLU A 202 -15.28 14.04 12.60
C GLU A 202 -16.18 14.43 11.44
N VAL A 203 -15.61 14.45 10.24
CA VAL A 203 -16.29 14.90 9.03
C VAL A 203 -16.15 13.84 7.94
N ALA A 204 -17.27 13.44 7.39
CA ALA A 204 -17.33 12.62 6.18
C ALA A 204 -17.57 13.53 4.95
N LEU A 205 -16.84 13.27 3.87
CA LEU A 205 -16.89 14.00 2.62
C LEU A 205 -17.15 13.04 1.47
N GLN A 206 -18.23 13.28 0.73
CA GLN A 206 -18.42 12.69 -0.58
C GLN A 206 -17.51 13.42 -1.57
N LEU A 207 -16.56 12.70 -2.17
CA LEU A 207 -15.56 13.30 -3.04
C LEU A 207 -16.13 13.58 -4.44
N ASP A 208 -15.81 14.76 -4.98
CA ASP A 208 -16.34 15.21 -6.27
C ASP A 208 -15.99 14.24 -7.41
N GLY A 209 -17.00 13.88 -8.22
CA GLY A 209 -16.85 13.01 -9.39
C GLY A 209 -16.66 11.51 -9.06
N THR A 210 -16.84 11.10 -7.80
CA THR A 210 -16.67 9.71 -7.38
C THR A 210 -17.80 9.25 -6.46
N ALA A 211 -17.93 7.94 -6.26
CA ALA A 211 -18.76 7.34 -5.21
C ALA A 211 -17.99 7.17 -3.88
N ILE A 212 -16.78 7.74 -3.77
CA ILE A 212 -15.91 7.54 -2.62
C ILE A 212 -16.27 8.54 -1.52
N GLU A 213 -16.41 8.02 -0.30
CA GLU A 213 -16.46 8.81 0.91
C GLU A 213 -15.09 8.81 1.60
N LEU A 214 -14.67 9.99 2.05
CA LEU A 214 -13.47 10.20 2.85
C LEU A 214 -13.89 10.62 4.25
N VAL A 215 -13.20 10.13 5.26
CA VAL A 215 -13.39 10.56 6.65
C VAL A 215 -12.12 11.25 7.17
N GLY A 216 -12.30 12.42 7.76
CA GLY A 216 -11.23 13.19 8.38
C GLY A 216 -11.72 13.98 9.58
N PHE A 217 -10.86 14.86 10.08
CA PHE A 217 -11.15 15.68 11.25
C PHE A 217 -10.94 17.17 10.97
N SER A 218 -11.83 17.98 11.54
CA SER A 218 -11.72 19.43 11.61
C SER A 218 -11.55 19.84 13.10
N PRO A 219 -10.99 21.02 13.41
CA PRO A 219 -10.97 21.52 14.78
C PRO A 219 -12.36 21.50 15.43
N ALA A 220 -12.41 21.28 16.74
CA ALA A 220 -13.67 21.21 17.48
C ALA A 220 -14.52 22.48 17.28
N ARG A 221 -15.84 22.30 17.17
CA ARG A 221 -16.82 23.38 16.89
C ARG A 221 -16.58 24.07 15.54
N SER A 222 -16.11 23.33 14.54
CA SER A 222 -15.95 23.83 13.18
C SER A 222 -17.25 24.41 12.60
N ALA A 223 -17.11 25.40 11.73
CA ALA A 223 -18.25 25.96 10.99
C ALA A 223 -18.79 25.03 9.90
N LEU A 224 -18.17 23.87 9.67
CA LEU A 224 -18.59 22.91 8.65
C LEU A 224 -20.00 22.39 8.92
N ARG A 225 -20.81 22.28 7.87
CA ARG A 225 -22.18 21.76 7.90
C ARG A 225 -22.39 20.76 6.76
N ARG A 226 -23.35 19.85 6.92
CA ARG A 226 -23.79 18.95 5.83
C ARG A 226 -24.13 19.77 4.59
N ARG A 227 -23.82 19.22 3.42
CA ARG A 227 -23.99 19.84 2.08
C ARG A 227 -23.07 21.03 1.80
N GLN A 228 -22.19 21.42 2.71
CA GLN A 228 -21.19 22.44 2.46
C GLN A 228 -20.02 21.86 1.65
N ARG A 229 -19.42 22.68 0.77
CA ARG A 229 -18.17 22.32 0.10
C ARG A 229 -17.00 22.39 1.09
N ALA A 230 -16.15 21.39 1.04
CA ALA A 230 -14.99 21.27 1.91
C ALA A 230 -13.82 20.61 1.17
N THR A 231 -12.62 20.86 1.67
CA THR A 231 -11.37 20.30 1.14
C THR A 231 -10.77 19.38 2.19
N ALA A 232 -10.49 18.14 1.81
CA ALA A 232 -9.70 17.21 2.60
C ALA A 232 -8.21 17.36 2.27
N ILE A 233 -7.38 17.42 3.31
CA ILE A 233 -5.94 17.63 3.21
C ILE A 233 -5.20 16.44 3.83
N VAL A 234 -4.35 15.79 3.05
CA VAL A 234 -3.60 14.57 3.47
C VAL A 234 -2.15 14.68 3.07
N ASP A 235 -1.21 14.48 4.00
CA ASP A 235 0.21 14.40 3.66
C ASP A 235 0.49 13.15 2.79
N PRO A 236 1.28 13.24 1.70
CA PRO A 236 1.66 12.09 0.89
C PRO A 236 2.28 10.94 1.67
N ALA A 237 2.98 11.21 2.78
CA ALA A 237 3.57 10.18 3.64
C ALA A 237 2.54 9.50 4.57
N ALA A 238 1.33 10.05 4.72
CA ALA A 238 0.26 9.42 5.47
C ALA A 238 -0.48 8.34 4.66
N LEU A 239 -0.30 8.32 3.33
CA LEU A 239 -0.87 7.32 2.45
C LEU A 239 -0.01 6.05 2.41
N VAL A 240 -0.64 4.91 2.65
CA VAL A 240 -0.06 3.57 2.49
C VAL A 240 -0.66 2.92 1.25
N LEU A 241 0.17 2.24 0.47
CA LEU A 241 -0.29 1.47 -0.69
C LEU A 241 -0.31 -0.02 -0.37
N ALA A 242 -1.42 -0.67 -0.67
CA ALA A 242 -1.58 -2.11 -0.53
C ALA A 242 -2.01 -2.73 -1.86
N LEU A 243 -1.48 -3.91 -2.15
CA LEU A 243 -1.98 -4.71 -3.27
C LEU A 243 -3.33 -5.32 -2.87
N PRO A 244 -4.30 -5.40 -3.81
CA PRO A 244 -5.47 -6.24 -3.61
C PRO A 244 -5.00 -7.69 -3.40
N GLY A 245 -5.41 -8.29 -2.27
CA GLY A 245 -5.14 -9.69 -1.94
C GLY A 245 -5.99 -10.69 -2.70
#